data_AF-A0A974XB13-F1
#
_entry.id   AF-A0A974XB13-F1
#
_cell.length_a   1.000
_cell.length_b   1.000
_cell.length_c   1.000
_cell.angle_alpha   90.00
_cell.angle_beta   90.00
_cell.angle_gamma   90.00
#
_symmetry.space_group_name_H-M   'P 1'
#
loop_
_entity.id
_entity.type
_entity.pdbx_description
1 polymer ?
#
loop_
_entity_poly.entity_id
_entity_poly.type
_entity_poly.pdbx_seq_one_letter_code
_entity_poly.pdbx_strand_id
1 'polypeptide(L)'
;MKAFIVGIALIILMTLMLVFQSDNYNCRLETENLKYCCEEASDSASLCYTEIHDKKGYKIYDEQEGIRVIERTIKNYLKTNENLEPIPKSYWTEKINYTAYFFDDDKTCSIYRNGAKIKESVFNYPFLFTDEELQYKKSISSPNVIVTINAGKSKYRLSFIKPKDIIRSSGYEYEI
;
A
#
# COMPACT_ATOMS: atom_id res chain seq x y z
N MET A 1 -29.75 34.04 -28.37
CA MET A 1 -30.01 32.67 -27.85
C MET A 1 -28.85 31.70 -28.04
N LYS A 2 -28.32 31.48 -29.26
CA LYS A 2 -27.21 30.52 -29.48
C LYS A 2 -25.96 30.80 -28.62
N ALA A 3 -25.50 32.05 -28.58
CA ALA A 3 -24.34 32.44 -27.76
C ALA A 3 -24.54 32.22 -26.25
N PHE A 4 -25.77 32.38 -25.76
CA PHE A 4 -26.10 32.17 -24.35
C PHE A 4 -26.06 30.68 -23.97
N ILE A 5 -26.62 29.82 -24.83
CA ILE A 5 -26.57 28.36 -24.66
C ILE A 5 -25.11 27.87 -24.67
N VAL A 6 -24.29 28.37 -25.60
CA VAL A 6 -22.86 28.04 -25.68
C VAL A 6 -22.11 28.52 -24.43
N GLY A 7 -22.41 29.71 -23.91
CA GLY A 7 -21.80 30.23 -22.68
C GLY A 7 -22.11 29.36 -21.46
N ILE A 8 -23.36 28.96 -21.27
CA ILE A 8 -23.75 28.05 -20.17
C ILE A 8 -23.07 26.69 -20.30
N ALA A 9 -23.04 26.12 -21.51
CA ALA A 9 -22.36 24.85 -21.75
C ALA A 9 -20.87 24.91 -21.39
N LEU A 10 -20.20 26.03 -21.71
CA LEU A 10 -18.79 26.22 -21.39
C LEU A 10 -18.55 26.36 -19.88
N ILE A 11 -19.45 27.03 -19.15
CA ILE A 11 -19.37 27.11 -17.67
C ILE A 11 -19.53 25.72 -17.04
N ILE A 12 -20.48 24.92 -17.51
CA ILE A 12 -20.68 23.54 -17.02
C ILE A 12 -19.43 22.71 -17.29
N LEU A 13 -18.89 22.76 -18.50
CA LEU A 13 -17.68 22.03 -18.87
C LEU A 13 -16.47 22.44 -18.01
N MET A 14 -16.26 23.74 -17.81
CA MET A 14 -15.16 24.24 -16.98
C MET A 14 -15.32 23.82 -15.52
N THR A 15 -16.54 23.83 -14.99
CA THR A 15 -16.81 23.37 -13.61
C THR A 15 -16.51 21.88 -13.46
N LEU A 16 -16.90 21.05 -14.45
CA LEU A 16 -16.59 19.61 -14.46
C LEU A 16 -15.07 19.38 -14.50
N MET A 17 -14.35 20.12 -15.34
CA MET A 17 -12.89 20.02 -15.45
C MET A 17 -12.18 20.43 -14.15
N LEU A 18 -12.64 21.50 -13.48
CA LEU A 18 -12.08 21.92 -12.20
C LEU A 18 -12.32 20.89 -11.09
N VAL A 19 -13.52 20.32 -11.02
CA VAL A 19 -13.83 19.22 -10.07
C VAL A 19 -12.94 18.01 -10.34
N PHE A 20 -12.80 17.62 -11.62
CA PHE A 20 -11.93 16.53 -12.01
C PHE A 20 -10.46 16.77 -11.62
N GLN A 21 -9.94 17.97 -11.92
CA GLN A 21 -8.56 18.32 -11.61
C GLN A 21 -8.29 18.31 -10.10
N SER A 22 -9.22 18.83 -9.31
CA SER A 22 -9.13 18.80 -7.84
C SER A 22 -9.14 17.37 -7.30
N ASP A 23 -10.04 16.51 -7.80
CA ASP A 23 -10.12 15.11 -7.37
C ASP A 23 -8.87 14.32 -7.78
N ASN A 24 -8.36 14.55 -9.00
CA ASN A 24 -7.14 13.93 -9.50
C ASN A 24 -5.91 14.36 -8.68
N TYR A 25 -5.79 15.65 -8.35
CA TYR A 25 -4.71 16.13 -7.50
C TYR A 25 -4.72 15.44 -6.13
N ASN A 26 -5.88 15.37 -5.48
CA ASN A 26 -6.03 14.66 -4.20
C ASN A 26 -5.71 13.17 -4.34
N CYS A 27 -6.18 12.53 -5.41
CA CYS A 27 -5.88 11.13 -5.71
C CYS A 27 -4.38 10.88 -5.80
N ARG A 28 -3.63 11.75 -6.52
CA ARG A 28 -2.18 11.63 -6.64
C ARG A 28 -1.48 11.80 -5.31
N LEU A 29 -1.86 12.83 -4.53
CA LEU A 29 -1.28 13.08 -3.21
C LEU A 29 -1.46 11.87 -2.28
N GLU A 30 -2.68 11.32 -2.21
CA GLU A 30 -2.98 10.20 -1.33
C GLU A 30 -2.36 8.88 -1.82
N THR A 31 -2.10 8.76 -3.13
CA THR A 31 -1.35 7.64 -3.69
C THR A 31 0.12 7.66 -3.26
N GLU A 32 0.73 8.84 -3.19
CA GLU A 32 2.09 9.00 -2.66
C GLU A 32 2.12 8.75 -1.15
N ASN A 33 1.15 9.28 -0.39
CA ASN A 33 1.01 8.96 1.04
C ASN A 33 0.86 7.45 1.30
N LEU A 34 0.14 6.74 0.43
CA LEU A 34 0.01 5.29 0.52
C LEU A 34 1.36 4.59 0.29
N LYS A 35 2.19 5.08 -0.64
CA LYS A 35 3.53 4.55 -0.88
C LYS A 35 4.42 4.76 0.36
N TYR A 36 4.43 5.95 0.94
CA TYR A 36 5.13 6.22 2.20
C TYR A 36 4.63 5.32 3.34
N CYS A 37 3.31 5.10 3.44
CA CYS A 37 2.75 4.18 4.42
C CYS A 37 3.25 2.74 4.23
N CYS A 38 3.42 2.27 2.99
CA CYS A 38 3.96 0.94 2.72
C CYS A 38 5.43 0.83 3.16
N GLU A 39 6.24 1.85 2.85
CA GLU A 39 7.66 1.91 3.21
C GLU A 39 7.84 1.97 4.73
N GLU A 40 7.14 2.88 5.41
CA GLU A 40 7.16 2.98 6.87
C GLU A 40 6.67 1.71 7.57
N ALA A 41 5.65 1.04 7.03
CA ALA A 41 5.17 -0.23 7.57
C ALA A 41 6.23 -1.34 7.42
N SER A 42 6.89 -1.39 6.26
CA SER A 42 7.97 -2.31 5.95
C SER A 42 9.18 -2.08 6.86
N ASP A 43 9.64 -0.84 6.94
CA ASP A 43 10.81 -0.45 7.73
C ASP A 43 10.56 -0.70 9.21
N SER A 44 9.39 -0.31 9.72
CA SER A 44 9.02 -0.55 11.12
C SER A 44 8.93 -2.03 11.45
N ALA A 45 8.38 -2.86 10.56
CA ALA A 45 8.37 -4.32 10.75
C ALA A 45 9.78 -4.92 10.69
N SER A 46 10.66 -4.34 9.87
CA SER A 46 12.05 -4.80 9.74
C SER A 46 12.91 -4.58 10.99
N LEU A 47 12.43 -3.76 11.93
CA LEU A 47 13.03 -3.55 13.25
C LEU A 47 12.57 -4.57 14.29
N CYS A 48 11.50 -5.33 14.01
CA CYS A 48 10.98 -6.37 14.89
C CYS A 48 11.69 -7.70 14.59
N TYR A 49 12.79 -7.96 15.28
CA TYR A 49 13.55 -9.21 15.12
C TYR A 49 13.90 -9.82 16.47
N THR A 50 14.11 -11.15 16.47
CA THR A 50 14.40 -11.89 17.69
C THR A 50 15.85 -11.62 18.14
N GLU A 51 16.04 -10.97 19.29
CA GLU A 51 17.36 -10.60 19.85
C GLU A 51 18.34 -11.78 19.98
N ILE A 52 17.83 -13.00 20.13
CA ILE A 52 18.64 -14.22 20.30
C ILE A 52 19.44 -14.53 19.02
N HIS A 53 18.85 -14.29 17.85
CA HIS A 53 19.46 -14.60 16.56
C HIS A 53 20.33 -13.46 16.04
N ASP A 54 20.00 -12.21 16.37
CA ASP A 54 20.78 -11.02 16.00
C ASP A 54 22.20 -11.05 16.59
N LYS A 55 22.36 -11.53 17.83
CA LYS A 55 23.68 -11.73 18.47
C LYS A 55 24.60 -12.71 17.73
N LYS A 56 24.05 -13.52 16.82
CA LYS A 56 24.80 -14.47 15.97
C LYS A 56 24.97 -13.98 14.54
N GLY A 57 24.52 -12.76 14.22
CA GLY A 57 24.57 -12.16 12.89
C GLY A 57 23.47 -12.66 11.94
N TYR A 58 22.43 -13.33 12.45
CA TYR A 58 21.27 -13.77 11.66
C TYR A 58 20.07 -12.86 11.94
N LYS A 59 19.40 -12.39 10.89
CA LYS A 59 18.17 -11.61 11.01
C LYS A 59 16.96 -12.51 10.79
N ILE A 60 16.27 -12.82 11.88
CA ILE A 60 15.00 -13.56 11.89
C ILE A 60 13.93 -12.66 12.51
N TYR A 61 12.88 -12.38 11.74
CA TYR A 61 11.84 -11.44 12.13
C TYR A 61 10.87 -12.07 13.14
N ASP A 62 10.42 -11.26 14.11
CA ASP A 62 9.23 -11.62 14.90
C ASP A 62 8.00 -11.26 14.06
N GLU A 63 7.46 -12.26 13.37
CA GLU A 63 6.32 -12.10 12.47
C GLU A 63 5.09 -11.53 13.19
N GLN A 64 4.84 -11.91 14.45
CA GLN A 64 3.66 -11.46 15.20
C GLN A 64 3.78 -10.01 15.66
N GLU A 65 4.96 -9.60 16.10
CA GLU A 65 5.21 -8.19 16.43
C GLU A 65 5.26 -7.32 15.18
N GLY A 66 5.91 -7.79 14.12
CA GLY A 66 5.95 -7.11 12.83
C GLY A 66 4.55 -6.82 12.27
N ILE A 67 3.64 -7.80 12.31
CA ILE A 67 2.25 -7.63 11.88
C ILE A 67 1.53 -6.56 12.71
N ARG A 68 1.68 -6.59 14.05
CA ARG A 68 1.07 -5.59 14.94
C ARG A 68 1.56 -4.19 14.62
N VAL A 69 2.84 -4.04 14.32
CA VAL A 69 3.44 -2.75 13.95
C VAL A 69 2.94 -2.28 12.58
N ILE A 70 2.87 -3.17 11.58
CA ILE A 70 2.30 -2.86 10.26
C ILE A 70 0.87 -2.34 10.39
N GLU A 71 0.00 -3.05 11.12
CA GLU A 71 -1.39 -2.64 11.30
C GLU A 71 -1.50 -1.30 12.02
N ARG A 72 -0.66 -1.05 13.03
CA ARG A 72 -0.61 0.24 13.73
C ARG A 72 -0.20 1.37 12.78
N THR A 73 0.81 1.15 11.93
CA THR A 73 1.26 2.13 10.94
C THR A 73 0.15 2.43 9.94
N ILE A 74 -0.50 1.39 9.40
CA ILE A 74 -1.64 1.53 8.48
C ILE A 74 -2.78 2.32 9.13
N LYS A 75 -3.16 1.99 10.37
CA LYS A 75 -4.21 2.70 11.12
C LYS A 75 -3.91 4.19 11.28
N ASN A 76 -2.65 4.53 11.59
CA ASN A 76 -2.23 5.91 11.80
C ASN A 76 -2.20 6.72 10.50
N TYR A 77 -1.61 6.18 9.44
CA TYR A 77 -1.45 6.88 8.16
C TYR A 77 -2.77 6.96 7.38
N LEU A 78 -3.48 5.84 7.25
CA LEU A 78 -4.70 5.75 6.44
C LEU A 78 -5.98 6.06 7.23
N LYS A 79 -5.86 6.34 8.54
CA LYS A 79 -6.97 6.70 9.43
C LYS A 79 -8.08 5.65 9.39
N THR A 80 -7.78 4.43 9.81
CA THR A 80 -8.75 3.33 9.84
C THR A 80 -9.15 2.95 11.25
N ASN A 81 -10.25 2.21 11.38
CA ASN A 81 -10.62 1.52 12.62
C ASN A 81 -9.79 0.24 12.82
N GLU A 82 -10.10 -0.50 13.88
CA GLU A 82 -9.45 -1.78 14.20
C GLU A 82 -9.58 -2.84 13.09
N ASN A 83 -10.65 -2.77 12.30
CA ASN A 83 -10.94 -3.69 11.19
C ASN A 83 -10.37 -3.22 9.83
N LEU A 84 -9.52 -2.19 9.83
CA LEU A 84 -8.97 -1.55 8.62
C LEU A 84 -10.03 -0.93 7.70
N GLU A 85 -11.18 -0.56 8.26
CA GLU A 85 -12.18 0.24 7.56
C GLU A 85 -11.88 1.73 7.75
N PRO A 86 -11.93 2.54 6.67
CA PRO A 86 -11.65 3.97 6.77
C PRO A 86 -12.65 4.71 7.67
N ILE A 87 -12.16 5.56 8.56
CA ILE A 87 -13.03 6.46 9.35
C ILE A 87 -13.48 7.66 8.49
N PRO A 88 -14.50 8.44 8.88
CA PRO A 88 -14.99 9.57 8.07
C PRO A 88 -13.95 10.66 7.71
N LYS A 89 -12.83 10.71 8.43
CA LYS A 89 -11.70 11.62 8.18
C LYS A 89 -10.65 11.05 7.21
N SER A 90 -10.80 9.79 6.80
CA SER A 90 -9.94 9.16 5.80
C SER A 90 -10.34 9.58 4.39
N TYR A 91 -9.38 9.54 3.48
CA TYR A 91 -9.62 9.74 2.05
C TYR A 91 -10.28 8.50 1.42
N TRP A 92 -9.86 7.31 1.86
CA TRP A 92 -10.29 6.02 1.33
C TRP A 92 -11.71 5.69 1.75
N THR A 93 -12.42 4.93 0.92
CA THR A 93 -13.84 4.57 1.16
C THR A 93 -14.06 3.09 1.35
N GLU A 94 -13.16 2.26 0.83
CA GLU A 94 -13.27 0.81 0.87
C GLU A 94 -12.36 0.24 1.95
N LYS A 95 -12.65 -0.98 2.38
CA LYS A 95 -11.83 -1.69 3.37
C LYS A 95 -10.42 -1.90 2.81
N ILE A 96 -9.42 -1.48 3.58
CA ILE A 96 -8.02 -1.64 3.22
C ILE A 96 -7.59 -3.08 3.46
N ASN A 97 -6.91 -3.66 2.47
CA ASN A 97 -6.27 -4.96 2.59
C ASN A 97 -4.76 -4.80 2.46
N TYR A 98 -4.00 -5.61 3.16
CA TYR A 98 -2.54 -5.64 3.03
C TYR A 98 -2.00 -7.06 2.99
N THR A 99 -0.87 -7.21 2.33
CA THR A 99 -0.07 -8.42 2.26
C THR A 99 1.35 -8.10 2.71
N ALA A 100 1.86 -8.86 3.68
CA ALA A 100 3.21 -8.72 4.19
C ALA A 100 4.03 -9.98 3.87
N TYR A 101 5.22 -9.78 3.37
CA TYR A 101 6.19 -10.82 3.05
C TYR A 101 7.40 -10.64 3.95
N PHE A 102 7.72 -11.65 4.76
CA PHE A 102 8.91 -11.68 5.60
C PHE A 102 9.92 -12.62 4.94
N PHE A 103 11.09 -12.11 4.59
CA PHE A 103 12.21 -12.89 4.07
C PHE A 103 13.29 -13.00 5.14
N ASP A 104 13.43 -14.16 5.77
CA ASP A 104 14.40 -14.39 6.84
C ASP A 104 15.74 -14.90 6.33
N ASP A 105 16.77 -14.84 7.18
CA ASP A 105 18.05 -15.50 6.91
C ASP A 105 17.98 -17.04 6.99
N ASP A 106 16.98 -17.59 7.68
CA ASP A 106 16.75 -19.04 7.74
C ASP A 106 16.09 -19.59 6.46
N LYS A 107 16.14 -18.80 5.38
CA LYS A 107 15.65 -19.15 4.04
C LYS A 107 14.14 -19.39 3.99
N THR A 108 13.41 -18.93 4.98
CA THR A 108 11.95 -19.00 5.09
C THR A 108 11.32 -17.69 4.64
N CYS A 109 10.37 -17.79 3.71
CA CYS A 109 9.52 -16.69 3.28
C CYS A 109 8.11 -16.93 3.81
N SER A 110 7.70 -16.11 4.78
CA SER A 110 6.36 -16.15 5.37
C SER A 110 5.49 -15.05 4.77
N ILE A 111 4.31 -15.44 4.28
CA ILE A 111 3.35 -14.55 3.62
C ILE A 111 2.11 -14.42 4.49
N TYR A 112 1.78 -13.18 4.83
CA TYR A 112 0.63 -12.81 5.63
C TYR A 112 -0.31 -11.92 4.83
N ARG A 113 -1.61 -12.09 5.03
CA ARG A 113 -2.64 -11.19 4.49
C ARG A 113 -3.62 -10.82 5.57
N ASN A 114 -3.79 -9.53 5.81
CA ASN A 114 -4.66 -9.02 6.87
C ASN A 114 -4.41 -9.72 8.24
N GLY A 115 -3.13 -9.94 8.57
CA GLY A 115 -2.70 -10.59 9.81
C GLY A 115 -2.75 -12.11 9.83
N ALA A 116 -3.35 -12.78 8.83
CA ALA A 116 -3.42 -14.23 8.74
C ALA A 116 -2.29 -14.80 7.86
N LYS A 117 -1.58 -15.84 8.34
CA LYS A 117 -0.56 -16.54 7.55
C LYS A 117 -1.23 -17.32 6.43
N ILE A 118 -0.88 -17.04 5.18
CA ILE A 118 -1.40 -17.76 4.00
C ILE A 118 -0.45 -18.89 3.61
N LYS A 119 0.85 -18.58 3.56
CA LYS A 119 1.84 -19.47 2.97
C LYS A 119 3.18 -19.28 3.64
N GLU A 120 3.91 -20.37 3.69
CA GLU A 120 5.32 -20.41 4.06
C GLU A 120 6.06 -21.16 2.95
N SER A 121 7.21 -20.65 2.53
CA SER A 121 8.00 -21.28 1.48
C SER A 121 9.49 -21.14 1.77
N VAL A 122 10.26 -22.16 1.40
CA VAL A 122 11.71 -22.12 1.50
C VAL A 122 12.28 -21.58 0.19
N PHE A 123 13.24 -20.66 0.28
CA PHE A 123 13.90 -20.05 -0.87
C PHE A 123 15.42 -20.01 -0.67
N ASN A 124 16.17 -19.46 -1.63
CA ASN A 124 17.60 -19.16 -1.44
C ASN A 124 17.90 -17.77 -1.96
N TYR A 125 18.82 -17.06 -1.32
CA TYR A 125 19.32 -15.78 -1.82
C TYR A 125 20.32 -16.00 -2.96
N PRO A 126 20.31 -15.15 -4.01
CA PRO A 126 19.31 -14.13 -4.29
C PRO A 126 17.98 -14.74 -4.81
N PHE A 127 16.85 -14.18 -4.39
CA PHE A 127 15.51 -14.60 -4.79
C PHE A 127 14.83 -13.55 -5.66
N LEU A 128 14.26 -13.95 -6.79
CA LEU A 128 13.48 -13.06 -7.63
C LEU A 128 12.03 -13.00 -7.14
N PHE A 129 11.74 -12.02 -6.30
CA PHE A 129 10.38 -11.76 -5.84
C PHE A 129 9.51 -11.24 -6.99
N THR A 130 8.29 -11.75 -7.10
CA THR A 130 7.26 -11.24 -8.00
C THR A 130 6.01 -10.95 -7.17
N ASP A 131 5.56 -9.69 -7.16
CA ASP A 131 4.36 -9.32 -6.41
C ASP A 131 3.10 -9.85 -7.12
N GLU A 132 2.20 -10.51 -6.39
CA GLU A 132 1.00 -11.12 -6.98
C GLU A 132 0.02 -10.06 -7.52
N GLU A 133 -0.07 -8.89 -6.90
CA GLU A 133 -1.06 -7.86 -7.25
C GLU A 133 -0.53 -6.91 -8.33
N LEU A 134 0.72 -6.45 -8.18
CA LEU A 134 1.36 -5.46 -9.06
C LEU A 134 2.23 -6.07 -10.16
N GLN A 135 2.56 -7.38 -10.07
CA GLN A 135 3.35 -8.12 -11.07
C GLN A 135 4.76 -7.56 -11.34
N TYR A 136 5.26 -6.68 -10.48
CA TYR A 136 6.65 -6.21 -10.56
C TYR A 136 7.61 -7.28 -10.03
N LYS A 137 8.87 -7.20 -10.45
CA LYS A 137 9.92 -8.12 -10.02
C LYS A 137 11.02 -7.36 -9.29
N LYS A 138 11.49 -7.91 -8.16
CA LYS A 138 12.63 -7.37 -7.41
C LYS A 138 13.55 -8.49 -6.96
N SER A 139 14.86 -8.29 -7.12
CA SER A 139 15.84 -9.23 -6.59
C SER A 139 16.05 -8.95 -5.10
N ILE A 140 15.78 -9.93 -4.26
CA ILE A 140 16.00 -9.88 -2.82
C ILE A 140 17.29 -10.65 -2.53
N SER A 141 18.30 -9.96 -2.02
CA SER A 141 19.63 -10.52 -1.72
C SER A 141 19.93 -10.68 -0.23
N SER A 142 19.10 -10.09 0.63
CA SER A 142 19.25 -10.07 2.08
C SER A 142 17.87 -10.10 2.75
N PRO A 143 17.79 -10.38 4.07
CA PRO A 143 16.56 -10.32 4.81
C PRO A 143 15.84 -9.00 4.59
N ASN A 144 14.56 -9.10 4.28
CA ASN A 144 13.74 -7.96 3.93
C ASN A 144 12.29 -8.21 4.32
N VAL A 145 11.58 -7.14 4.59
CA VAL A 145 10.12 -7.17 4.71
C VAL A 145 9.57 -6.44 3.49
N ILE A 146 8.51 -6.97 2.88
CA ILE A 146 7.79 -6.25 1.83
C ILE A 146 6.35 -6.18 2.27
N VAL A 147 5.82 -4.96 2.33
CA VAL A 147 4.41 -4.69 2.56
C VAL A 147 3.79 -4.14 1.28
N THR A 148 2.71 -4.79 0.83
CA THR A 148 1.84 -4.37 -0.27
C THR A 148 0.46 -4.04 0.31
N ILE A 149 -0.05 -2.83 0.04
CA ILE A 149 -1.33 -2.34 0.53
C ILE A 149 -2.25 -2.04 -0.65
N ASN A 150 -3.46 -2.59 -0.61
CA ASN A 150 -4.57 -2.24 -1.47
C ASN A 150 -5.55 -1.36 -0.70
N ALA A 151 -5.63 -0.08 -1.07
CA ALA A 151 -6.50 0.89 -0.42
C ALA A 151 -7.88 1.04 -1.08
N GLY A 152 -8.17 0.23 -2.10
CA GLY A 152 -9.39 0.28 -2.89
C GLY A 152 -9.45 1.50 -3.80
N LYS A 153 -10.66 1.91 -4.17
CA LYS A 153 -10.87 2.99 -5.15
C LYS A 153 -10.62 4.39 -4.58
N SER A 154 -10.02 5.25 -5.41
CA SER A 154 -9.95 6.69 -5.15
C SER A 154 -11.32 7.37 -5.18
N LYS A 155 -11.47 8.44 -4.40
CA LYS A 155 -12.70 9.22 -4.31
C LYS A 155 -12.80 10.26 -5.43
N TYR A 156 -13.53 9.93 -6.49
CA TYR A 156 -13.95 10.88 -7.53
C TYR A 156 -15.42 11.26 -7.35
N ARG A 157 -15.73 12.55 -7.44
CA ARG A 157 -17.11 13.06 -7.33
C ARG A 157 -17.91 12.86 -8.62
N LEU A 158 -17.22 12.77 -9.75
CA LEU A 158 -17.84 12.59 -11.06
C LEU A 158 -18.20 11.11 -11.27
N SER A 159 -19.49 10.80 -11.25
CA SER A 159 -20.01 9.42 -11.30
C SER A 159 -19.69 8.63 -12.57
N PHE A 160 -19.39 9.32 -13.67
CA PHE A 160 -18.99 8.69 -14.94
C PHE A 160 -17.52 8.23 -14.93
N ILE A 161 -16.73 8.67 -13.95
CA ILE A 161 -15.36 8.19 -13.76
C ILE A 161 -15.42 6.92 -12.92
N LYS A 162 -14.86 5.84 -13.46
CA LYS A 162 -14.73 4.57 -12.75
C LYS A 162 -13.29 4.40 -12.30
N PRO A 163 -12.94 4.86 -11.08
CA PRO A 163 -11.59 4.68 -10.56
C PRO A 163 -11.27 3.20 -10.40
N LYS A 164 -10.00 2.86 -10.64
CA LYS A 164 -9.45 1.54 -10.34
C LYS A 164 -8.96 1.51 -8.89
N ASP A 165 -8.75 0.31 -8.39
CA ASP A 165 -8.15 0.10 -7.07
C ASP A 165 -6.70 0.63 -7.08
N ILE A 166 -6.32 1.28 -5.99
CA ILE A 166 -4.99 1.83 -5.81
C ILE A 166 -4.21 0.90 -4.89
N ILE A 167 -3.22 0.25 -5.50
CA ILE A 167 -2.33 -0.71 -4.86
C ILE A 167 -0.92 -0.13 -4.89
N ARG A 168 -0.23 -0.21 -3.75
CA ARG A 168 1.17 0.20 -3.61
C ARG A 168 1.94 -0.84 -2.82
N SER A 169 3.23 -0.94 -3.11
CA SER A 169 4.15 -1.84 -2.44
C SER A 169 5.41 -1.09 -2.03
N SER A 170 5.95 -1.42 -0.87
CA SER A 170 7.25 -0.93 -0.39
C SER A 170 8.40 -1.37 -1.30
N GLY A 171 8.32 -2.59 -1.86
CA GLY A 171 9.36 -3.12 -2.74
C GLY A 171 9.38 -2.48 -4.13
N TYR A 172 8.28 -1.89 -4.58
CA TYR A 172 8.20 -1.26 -5.90
C TYR A 172 8.95 0.08 -5.89
N GLU A 173 10.09 0.14 -6.58
CA GLU A 173 10.77 1.39 -6.92
C GLU A 173 10.35 1.75 -8.35
N TYR A 174 10.00 3.02 -8.59
CA TYR A 174 9.89 3.49 -9.97
C TYR A 174 11.28 3.35 -10.59
N GLU A 175 11.41 2.60 -11.69
CA GLU A 175 12.59 2.75 -12.55
C GLU A 175 12.66 4.22 -12.97
N ILE A 176 13.69 4.93 -12.48
CA ILE A 176 14.03 6.29 -12.90
C ILE A 176 14.82 6.21 -14.21
#